data_AF-A0A7C4ADU5-F1
#
_entry.id   AF-A0A7C4ADU5-F1
#
_cell.length_a   1.000
_cell.length_b   1.000
_cell.length_c   1.000
_cell.angle_alpha   90.00
_cell.angle_beta   90.00
_cell.angle_gamma   90.00
#
_symmetry.space_group_name_H-M   'P 1'
#
loop_
_entity.id
_entity.type
_entity.pdbx_description
1 polymer ?
#
loop_
_entity_poly.entity_id
_entity_poly.type
_entity_poly.pdbx_seq_one_letter_code
_entity_poly.pdbx_strand_id
1 'polypeptide(L)'
;MPMRKRWSEWLGPGVILALYLVLGCLYAVFTPPWQAPDEPAHYNYVRHLAEYGRLPVLHFGDYPQRYLEELKAARFPREMSIAPLCYESWQPPLYYVLAAPLYRLFQGDLMALRLFSVLLGGAVVAVAYVMLCDCFPAHRATALGSAAFVAFVPMHLAVCASVNNDVLAELLIVLTAWRAMACIARPERC
;
A
#
# COMPACT_ATOMS: atom_id res chain seq x y z
N MET A 1 23.35 11.36 -31.51
CA MET A 1 22.57 11.86 -30.36
C MET A 1 21.40 10.91 -30.04
N PRO A 2 21.59 9.82 -29.27
CA PRO A 2 20.51 8.88 -28.93
C PRO A 2 19.83 9.16 -27.57
N MET A 3 20.44 9.98 -26.71
CA MET A 3 19.97 10.18 -25.33
C MET A 3 18.64 10.93 -25.21
N ARG A 4 18.29 11.80 -26.15
CA ARG A 4 17.10 12.67 -26.05
C ARG A 4 15.76 11.92 -26.12
N LYS A 5 15.71 10.75 -26.76
CA LYS A 5 14.46 9.94 -26.89
C LYS A 5 14.08 9.21 -25.60
N ARG A 6 15.03 8.82 -24.74
CA ARG A 6 14.72 8.11 -23.48
C ARG A 6 13.98 9.00 -22.49
N TRP A 7 14.37 10.27 -22.32
CA TRP A 7 13.78 11.14 -21.29
C TRP A 7 12.31 11.49 -21.56
N SER A 8 11.92 11.68 -22.83
CA SER A 8 10.52 11.98 -23.18
C SER A 8 9.58 10.80 -22.92
N GLU A 9 10.07 9.57 -23.05
CA GLU A 9 9.27 8.35 -22.81
C GLU A 9 8.95 8.17 -21.32
N TRP A 10 9.81 8.67 -20.42
CA TRP A 10 9.61 8.59 -18.97
C TRP A 10 8.94 9.82 -18.36
N LEU A 11 8.77 10.90 -19.13
CA LEU A 11 8.12 12.11 -18.63
C LEU A 11 6.67 11.85 -18.21
N GLY A 12 5.89 11.19 -19.06
CA GLY A 12 4.49 10.84 -18.79
C GLY A 12 4.30 10.00 -17.53
N PRO A 13 4.89 8.79 -17.42
CA PRO A 13 4.77 7.97 -16.22
C PRO A 13 5.40 8.65 -14.99
N GLY A 14 6.46 9.45 -15.17
CA GLY A 14 7.06 10.23 -14.09
C GLY A 14 6.10 11.28 -13.51
N VAL A 15 5.35 11.98 -14.37
CA VAL A 15 4.31 12.93 -13.93
C VAL A 15 3.16 12.20 -13.23
N ILE A 16 2.70 11.07 -13.76
CA ILE A 16 1.66 10.26 -13.11
C ILE A 16 2.10 9.82 -11.72
N LEU A 17 3.32 9.30 -11.59
CA LEU A 17 3.87 8.87 -10.31
C LEU A 17 4.02 10.03 -9.33
N ALA A 18 4.51 11.19 -9.79
CA ALA A 18 4.62 12.37 -8.95
C ALA A 18 3.25 12.84 -8.44
N LEU A 19 2.23 12.90 -9.31
CA LEU A 19 0.86 13.26 -8.94
C LEU A 19 0.25 12.22 -7.98
N TYR A 20 0.48 10.93 -8.23
CA TYR A 20 0.08 9.86 -7.33
C TYR A 20 0.66 10.06 -5.94
N LEU A 21 1.97 10.30 -5.82
CA LEU A 21 2.64 10.50 -4.54
C LEU A 21 2.08 11.74 -3.82
N VAL A 22 1.85 12.84 -4.54
CA VAL A 22 1.21 14.03 -3.96
C VAL A 22 -0.18 13.68 -3.44
N LEU A 23 -1.05 13.06 -4.25
CA LEU A 23 -2.40 12.71 -3.84
C LEU A 23 -2.41 11.69 -2.68
N GLY A 24 -1.58 10.65 -2.74
CA GLY A 24 -1.43 9.65 -1.69
C GLY A 24 -0.98 10.27 -0.37
N CYS A 25 0.01 11.17 -0.40
CA CYS A 25 0.41 11.95 0.76
C CYS A 25 -0.74 12.84 1.29
N LEU A 26 -1.50 13.50 0.41
CA LEU A 26 -2.65 14.30 0.82
C LEU A 26 -3.73 13.42 1.49
N TYR A 27 -4.03 12.24 0.94
CA TYR A 27 -4.93 11.28 1.58
C TYR A 27 -4.39 10.82 2.95
N ALA A 28 -3.10 10.52 3.05
CA ALA A 28 -2.47 10.12 4.31
C ALA A 28 -2.55 11.22 5.37
N VAL A 29 -2.38 12.50 4.97
CA VAL A 29 -2.43 13.68 5.83
C VAL A 29 -3.86 14.05 6.24
N PHE A 30 -4.79 14.07 5.29
CA PHE A 30 -6.14 14.58 5.53
C PHE A 30 -7.12 13.51 6.05
N THR A 31 -6.80 12.22 5.92
CA THR A 31 -7.57 11.16 6.58
C THR A 31 -7.24 11.21 8.08
N PRO A 32 -8.21 11.48 8.98
CA PRO A 32 -7.91 11.51 10.39
C PRO A 32 -7.37 10.14 10.88
N PRO A 33 -6.56 10.11 11.94
CA PRO A 33 -6.08 8.85 12.51
C PRO A 33 -7.23 7.88 12.75
N TRP A 34 -7.02 6.60 12.40
CA TRP A 34 -7.94 5.50 12.72
C TRP A 34 -9.27 5.50 11.97
N GLN A 35 -9.50 6.46 11.08
CA GLN A 35 -10.72 6.52 10.27
C GLN A 35 -10.64 5.76 8.96
N ALA A 36 -9.44 5.33 8.55
CA ALA A 36 -9.33 4.35 7.48
C ALA A 36 -9.84 2.97 7.97
N PRO A 37 -10.56 2.21 7.14
CA PRO A 37 -11.04 0.88 7.50
C PRO A 37 -9.90 0.00 8.03
N ASP A 38 -10.13 -0.64 9.18
CA ASP A 38 -9.27 -1.64 9.82
C ASP A 38 -7.82 -1.23 10.15
N GLU A 39 -7.43 0.00 9.82
CA GLU A 39 -6.12 0.59 10.07
C GLU A 39 -5.65 0.45 11.53
N PRO A 40 -6.50 0.62 12.56
CA PRO A 40 -6.07 0.41 13.94
C PRO A 40 -5.57 -1.01 14.23
N ALA A 41 -6.22 -2.02 13.65
CA ALA A 41 -5.85 -3.42 13.85
C ALA A 41 -4.56 -3.77 13.10
N HIS A 42 -4.40 -3.26 11.87
CA HIS A 42 -3.15 -3.37 11.12
C HIS A 42 -1.98 -2.67 11.83
N TYR A 43 -2.20 -1.48 12.36
CA TYR A 43 -1.22 -0.75 13.16
C TYR A 43 -0.81 -1.54 14.40
N ASN A 44 -1.77 -2.13 15.12
CA ASN A 44 -1.49 -2.96 16.29
C ASN A 44 -0.68 -4.22 15.93
N TYR A 45 -0.87 -4.79 14.74
CA TYR A 45 -0.02 -5.87 14.25
C TYR A 45 1.43 -5.38 14.06
N VAL A 46 1.65 -4.26 13.35
CA VAL A 46 2.99 -3.65 13.21
C VAL A 46 3.62 -3.40 14.57
N ARG A 47 2.86 -2.81 15.50
CA ARG A 47 3.26 -2.55 16.88
C ARG A 47 3.66 -3.83 17.61
N HIS A 48 2.86 -4.89 17.53
CA HIS A 48 3.15 -6.17 18.20
C HIS A 48 4.47 -6.76 17.72
N LEU A 49 4.72 -6.74 16.41
CA LEU A 49 5.99 -7.18 15.84
C LEU A 49 7.16 -6.29 16.25
N ALA A 50 6.95 -4.98 16.28
CA ALA A 50 7.97 -4.02 16.66
C ALA A 50 8.37 -4.16 18.14
N GLU A 51 7.40 -4.34 19.04
CA GLU A 51 7.60 -4.43 20.50
C GLU A 51 8.06 -5.81 20.97
N TYR A 52 7.47 -6.90 20.45
CA TYR A 52 7.70 -8.25 20.97
C TYR A 52 8.56 -9.14 20.07
N GLY A 53 8.78 -8.75 18.81
CA GLY A 53 9.60 -9.54 17.87
C GLY A 53 9.01 -10.91 17.49
N ARG A 54 7.70 -11.11 17.70
CA ARG A 54 6.98 -12.36 17.38
C ARG A 54 5.69 -12.05 16.64
N LEU A 55 5.16 -13.05 15.94
CA LEU A 55 3.87 -12.94 15.27
C LEU A 55 2.73 -12.92 16.32
N PRO A 56 1.75 -12.01 16.18
CA PRO A 56 0.55 -12.06 17.00
C PRO A 56 -0.28 -13.29 16.63
N VAL A 57 -1.06 -13.76 17.58
CA VAL A 57 -2.01 -14.86 17.39
C VAL A 57 -3.40 -14.29 17.60
N LEU A 58 -4.32 -14.61 16.70
CA LEU A 58 -5.71 -14.20 16.82
C LEU A 58 -6.40 -15.04 17.92
N HIS A 59 -7.02 -14.37 18.87
CA HIS A 59 -7.77 -15.00 19.96
C HIS A 59 -9.26 -14.62 19.90
N PHE A 60 -10.09 -15.44 20.53
CA PHE A 60 -11.50 -15.09 20.75
C PHE A 60 -11.57 -13.82 21.61
N GLY A 61 -12.29 -12.81 21.13
CA GLY A 61 -12.43 -11.51 21.80
C GLY A 61 -11.60 -10.38 21.19
N ASP A 62 -10.68 -10.65 20.26
CA ASP A 62 -9.86 -9.63 19.58
C ASP A 62 -10.65 -8.74 18.60
N TYR A 63 -11.93 -9.07 18.38
CA TYR A 63 -12.92 -8.23 17.72
C TYR A 63 -13.98 -7.75 18.75
N PRO A 64 -13.66 -6.75 19.60
CA PRO A 64 -14.61 -6.22 20.58
C PRO A 64 -15.64 -5.32 19.88
N GLN A 65 -16.62 -5.93 19.22
CA GLN A 65 -17.54 -5.25 18.30
C GLN A 65 -18.23 -4.03 18.92
N ARG A 66 -18.79 -4.17 20.13
CA ARG A 66 -19.46 -3.07 20.82
C ARG A 66 -18.51 -1.87 21.05
N TYR A 67 -17.28 -2.14 21.49
CA TYR A 67 -16.29 -1.09 21.71
C TYR A 67 -15.85 -0.44 20.40
N LEU A 68 -15.70 -1.22 19.33
CA LEU A 68 -15.39 -0.70 18.00
C LEU A 68 -16.51 0.21 17.46
N GLU A 69 -17.77 -0.15 17.70
CA GLU A 69 -18.93 0.69 17.34
C GLU A 69 -18.94 2.00 18.13
N GLU A 70 -18.66 1.94 19.44
CA GLU A 70 -18.51 3.13 20.29
C GLU A 70 -17.34 4.04 19.81
N LEU A 71 -16.19 3.47 19.47
CA LEU A 71 -15.04 4.18 18.88
C LEU A 71 -15.40 4.87 17.56
N LYS A 72 -16.07 4.16 16.65
CA LYS A 72 -16.51 4.69 15.35
C LYS A 72 -17.51 5.84 15.54
N ALA A 73 -18.48 5.67 16.44
CA ALA A 73 -19.47 6.72 16.75
C ALA A 73 -18.81 7.98 17.34
N ALA A 74 -17.80 7.80 18.19
CA ALA A 74 -17.04 8.89 18.79
C ALA A 74 -15.94 9.47 17.87
N ARG A 75 -15.73 8.90 16.66
CA ARG A 75 -14.67 9.27 15.70
C ARG A 75 -13.25 9.16 16.27
N PHE A 76 -12.98 8.11 17.06
CA PHE A 76 -11.66 7.78 17.61
C PHE A 76 -11.00 8.93 18.40
N PRO A 77 -11.61 9.37 19.53
CA PRO A 77 -11.03 10.39 20.39
C PRO A 77 -9.76 9.85 21.08
N ARG A 78 -8.83 10.74 21.46
CA ARG A 78 -7.48 10.35 21.96
C ARG A 78 -7.54 9.57 23.28
N GLU A 79 -8.60 9.75 24.05
CA GLU A 79 -8.83 9.13 25.35
C GLU A 79 -9.24 7.66 25.24
N MET A 80 -9.72 7.23 24.06
CA MET A 80 -10.12 5.85 23.81
C MET A 80 -9.00 5.11 23.06
N SER A 81 -8.53 4.00 23.65
CA SER A 81 -7.38 3.26 23.12
C SER A 81 -7.77 2.31 21.98
N ILE A 82 -6.95 2.28 20.93
CA ILE A 82 -7.06 1.29 19.86
C ILE A 82 -6.47 -0.07 20.24
N ALA A 83 -5.75 -0.20 21.36
CA ALA A 83 -4.98 -1.40 21.71
C ALA A 83 -5.78 -2.73 21.74
N PRO A 84 -7.09 -2.76 22.08
CA PRO A 84 -7.89 -3.99 22.03
C PRO A 84 -8.21 -4.49 20.61
N LEU A 85 -8.00 -3.68 19.58
CA LEU A 85 -8.36 -4.01 18.19
C LEU A 85 -7.25 -4.87 17.58
N CYS A 86 -7.35 -6.19 17.69
CA CYS A 86 -6.33 -7.14 17.22
C CYS A 86 -6.88 -8.15 16.21
N TYR A 87 -8.10 -7.91 15.69
CA TYR A 87 -8.83 -8.84 14.84
C TYR A 87 -8.18 -9.13 13.49
N GLU A 88 -7.18 -8.35 13.06
CA GLU A 88 -6.39 -8.60 11.83
C GLU A 88 -5.11 -9.43 12.06
N SER A 89 -4.93 -10.01 13.24
CA SER A 89 -3.75 -10.84 13.56
C SER A 89 -3.65 -12.14 12.75
N TRP A 90 -4.69 -12.50 11.98
CA TRP A 90 -4.69 -13.68 11.09
C TRP A 90 -4.00 -13.42 9.75
N GLN A 91 -3.75 -12.16 9.40
CA GLN A 91 -3.27 -11.82 8.08
C GLN A 91 -1.80 -12.23 7.83
N PRO A 92 -1.41 -12.47 6.56
CA PRO A 92 -0.04 -12.79 6.20
C PRO A 92 0.97 -11.73 6.68
N PRO A 93 2.11 -12.13 7.26
CA PRO A 93 2.92 -11.24 8.08
C PRO A 93 3.80 -10.25 7.32
N LEU A 94 4.03 -10.45 6.01
CA LEU A 94 5.12 -9.81 5.28
C LEU A 94 5.05 -8.27 5.31
N TYR A 95 3.86 -7.68 5.13
CA TYR A 95 3.69 -6.22 5.20
C TYR A 95 4.12 -5.68 6.56
N TYR A 96 3.66 -6.31 7.63
CA TYR A 96 3.92 -5.89 9.00
C TYR A 96 5.39 -6.06 9.39
N VAL A 97 6.03 -7.13 8.92
CA VAL A 97 7.48 -7.35 9.10
C VAL A 97 8.30 -6.24 8.42
N LEU A 98 7.90 -5.79 7.23
CA LEU A 98 8.57 -4.69 6.53
C LEU A 98 8.29 -3.32 7.19
N ALA A 99 7.11 -3.14 7.77
CA ALA A 99 6.72 -1.92 8.46
C ALA A 99 7.32 -1.79 9.87
N ALA A 100 7.60 -2.90 10.56
CA ALA A 100 8.07 -2.89 11.96
C ALA A 100 9.39 -2.13 12.19
N PRO A 101 10.42 -2.18 11.31
CA PRO A 101 11.60 -1.33 11.44
C PRO A 101 11.27 0.16 11.38
N LEU A 102 10.34 0.57 10.51
CA LEU A 102 9.88 1.96 10.41
C LEU A 102 9.13 2.38 11.67
N TYR A 103 8.28 1.51 12.20
CA TYR A 103 7.64 1.74 13.50
C TYR A 103 8.68 2.01 14.59
N ARG A 104 9.74 1.21 14.68
CA ARG A 104 10.80 1.41 15.69
C ARG A 104 11.57 2.71 15.45
N LEU A 105 11.90 3.01 14.20
CA LEU A 105 12.67 4.20 13.81
C LEU A 105 11.91 5.50 14.11
N PHE A 106 10.61 5.52 13.86
CA PHE A 106 9.73 6.69 14.04
C PHE A 106 8.85 6.59 15.29
N GLN A 107 9.20 5.71 16.23
CA GLN A 107 8.53 5.57 17.53
C GLN A 107 7.00 5.40 17.46
N GLY A 108 6.51 4.63 16.47
CA GLY A 108 5.09 4.38 16.26
C GLY A 108 4.33 5.49 15.53
N ASP A 109 5.03 6.42 14.88
CA ASP A 109 4.36 7.46 14.09
C ASP A 109 3.49 6.87 12.96
N LEU A 110 2.19 7.15 13.01
CA LEU A 110 1.22 6.66 12.03
C LEU A 110 1.51 7.21 10.63
N MET A 111 1.95 8.47 10.53
CA MET A 111 2.22 9.09 9.23
C MET A 111 3.37 8.37 8.50
N ALA A 112 4.45 8.03 9.21
CA ALA A 112 5.57 7.28 8.65
C ALA A 112 5.12 5.94 8.04
N LEU A 113 4.20 5.23 8.70
CA LEU A 113 3.65 3.97 8.21
C LEU A 113 2.70 4.18 7.01
N ARG A 114 1.86 5.22 7.03
CA ARG A 114 1.02 5.57 5.87
C ARG A 114 1.87 5.96 4.66
N LEU A 115 2.94 6.75 4.85
CA LEU A 115 3.87 7.11 3.77
C LEU A 115 4.59 5.89 3.21
N PHE A 116 4.91 4.90 4.05
CA PHE A 116 5.42 3.61 3.57
C PHE A 116 4.41 2.90 2.65
N SER A 117 3.12 2.84 3.02
CA SER A 117 2.07 2.30 2.13
C SER A 117 1.95 3.09 0.82
N VAL A 118 2.03 4.42 0.87
CA VAL A 118 1.99 5.28 -0.32
C VAL A 118 3.18 4.97 -1.25
N LEU A 119 4.38 4.75 -0.70
CA LEU A 119 5.53 4.35 -1.51
C LEU A 119 5.33 2.98 -2.18
N LEU A 120 4.73 2.02 -1.47
CA LEU A 120 4.37 0.72 -2.06
C LEU A 120 3.36 0.88 -3.20
N GLY A 121 2.32 1.70 -3.03
CA GLY A 121 1.35 1.95 -4.09
C GLY A 121 1.95 2.70 -5.28
N GLY A 122 2.95 3.58 -5.04
CA GLY A 122 3.74 4.16 -6.12
C GLY A 122 4.54 3.11 -6.90
N ALA A 123 5.07 2.10 -6.20
CA ALA A 123 5.70 0.95 -6.84
C ALA A 123 4.69 0.12 -7.65
N VAL A 124 3.45 -0.06 -7.18
CA VAL A 124 2.37 -0.71 -7.94
C VAL A 124 2.16 0.02 -9.28
N VAL A 125 1.98 1.34 -9.25
CA VAL A 125 1.78 2.15 -10.47
C VAL A 125 2.95 2.00 -11.44
N ALA A 126 4.18 2.06 -10.92
CA ALA A 126 5.38 1.93 -11.75
C ALA A 126 5.49 0.53 -12.39
N VAL A 127 5.28 -0.54 -11.62
CA VAL A 127 5.35 -1.91 -12.13
C VAL A 127 4.21 -2.17 -13.12
N ALA A 128 3.00 -1.70 -12.84
CA ALA A 128 1.86 -1.83 -13.76
C ALA A 128 2.15 -1.17 -15.11
N TYR A 129 2.73 0.03 -15.11
CA TYR A 129 3.15 0.71 -16.34
C TYR A 129 4.18 -0.11 -17.14
N VAL A 130 5.22 -0.60 -16.48
CA VAL A 130 6.29 -1.39 -17.13
C VAL A 130 5.72 -2.70 -17.68
N MET A 131 4.90 -3.40 -16.89
CA MET A 131 4.23 -4.62 -17.31
C MET A 131 3.42 -4.42 -18.59
N LEU A 132 2.62 -3.34 -18.67
CA LEU A 132 1.81 -3.06 -19.85
C LEU A 132 2.64 -2.65 -21.06
N CYS A 133 3.76 -1.95 -20.86
CA CYS A 133 4.68 -1.64 -21.93
C CYS A 133 5.38 -2.89 -22.50
N ASP A 134 5.69 -3.87 -21.66
CA ASP A 134 6.25 -5.15 -22.09
C ASP A 134 5.22 -6.02 -22.82
N CYS A 135 3.99 -6.08 -22.32
CA CYS A 135 2.91 -6.89 -22.90
C CYS A 135 2.32 -6.27 -24.18
N PHE A 136 2.26 -4.93 -24.28
CA PHE A 136 1.69 -4.22 -25.43
C PHE A 136 2.63 -3.15 -26.01
N PRO A 137 3.79 -3.53 -26.59
CA PRO A 137 4.81 -2.57 -27.04
C PRO A 137 4.32 -1.54 -28.06
N ALA A 138 3.34 -1.91 -28.90
CA ALA A 138 2.76 -1.05 -29.93
C ALA A 138 1.73 -0.03 -29.38
N HIS A 139 1.27 -0.18 -28.13
CA HIS A 139 0.14 0.58 -27.57
C HIS A 139 0.53 1.33 -26.29
N ARG A 140 1.63 2.08 -26.32
CA ARG A 140 2.16 2.83 -25.15
C ARG A 140 1.18 3.83 -24.55
N ALA A 141 0.29 4.40 -25.37
CA ALA A 141 -0.78 5.27 -24.88
C ALA A 141 -1.75 4.54 -23.95
N THR A 142 -2.08 3.28 -24.28
CA THR A 142 -2.92 2.42 -23.42
C THR A 142 -2.21 2.10 -22.12
N ALA A 143 -0.92 1.76 -22.15
CA ALA A 143 -0.13 1.52 -20.94
C ALA A 143 -0.10 2.76 -20.02
N LEU A 144 0.06 3.95 -20.60
CA LEU A 144 0.04 5.21 -19.86
C LEU A 144 -1.36 5.50 -19.27
N GLY A 145 -2.42 5.32 -20.06
CA GLY A 145 -3.80 5.52 -19.62
C GLY A 145 -4.21 4.55 -18.51
N SER A 146 -3.82 3.28 -18.61
CA SER A 146 -4.04 2.28 -17.57
C SER A 146 -3.26 2.60 -16.29
N ALA A 147 -2.00 3.03 -16.40
CA ALA A 147 -1.23 3.45 -15.23
C ALA A 147 -1.85 4.68 -14.54
N ALA A 148 -2.33 5.66 -15.32
CA ALA A 148 -3.07 6.79 -14.78
C ALA A 148 -4.38 6.36 -14.11
N PHE A 149 -5.10 5.41 -14.69
CA PHE A 149 -6.32 4.87 -14.09
C PHE A 149 -6.01 4.21 -12.73
N VAL A 150 -5.03 3.31 -12.68
CA VAL A 150 -4.60 2.68 -11.41
C VAL A 150 -4.22 3.75 -10.39
N ALA A 151 -3.40 4.73 -10.78
CA ALA A 151 -2.93 5.79 -9.90
C ALA A 151 -4.03 6.70 -9.35
N PHE A 152 -5.10 6.96 -10.11
CA PHE A 152 -6.06 8.02 -9.80
C PHE A 152 -7.47 7.52 -9.45
N VAL A 153 -7.66 6.20 -9.30
CA VAL A 153 -8.89 5.67 -8.71
C VAL A 153 -8.95 6.07 -7.23
N PRO A 154 -9.99 6.81 -6.78
CA PRO A 154 -10.04 7.33 -5.40
C PRO A 154 -9.95 6.25 -4.32
N MET A 155 -10.57 5.09 -4.57
CA MET A 155 -10.52 3.95 -3.66
C MET A 155 -9.09 3.39 -3.53
N HIS A 156 -8.34 3.33 -4.64
CA HIS A 156 -6.95 2.87 -4.65
C HIS A 156 -6.06 3.80 -3.83
N LEU A 157 -6.20 5.12 -4.03
CA LEU A 157 -5.50 6.14 -3.25
C LEU A 157 -5.82 6.03 -1.75
N ALA A 158 -7.10 5.88 -1.39
CA ALA A 158 -7.52 5.78 0.00
C ALA A 158 -6.95 4.53 0.71
N VAL A 159 -6.94 3.38 0.03
CA VAL A 159 -6.37 2.14 0.56
C VAL A 159 -4.84 2.24 0.64
N CYS A 160 -4.16 2.72 -0.41
CA CYS A 160 -2.70 2.86 -0.39
C CYS A 160 -2.20 3.92 0.60
N ALA A 161 -3.05 4.83 1.05
CA ALA A 161 -2.71 5.88 2.01
C ALA A 161 -2.99 5.50 3.48
N SER A 162 -3.46 4.27 3.75
CA SER A 162 -3.66 3.75 5.10
C SER A 162 -2.70 2.60 5.43
N VAL A 163 -2.62 2.22 6.70
CA VAL A 163 -1.83 1.06 7.13
C VAL A 163 -2.65 -0.21 6.93
N ASN A 164 -2.34 -0.99 5.90
CA ASN A 164 -2.94 -2.29 5.59
C ASN A 164 -1.99 -3.11 4.70
N ASN A 165 -2.22 -4.42 4.59
CA ASN A 165 -1.41 -5.30 3.75
C ASN A 165 -1.86 -5.35 2.27
N ASP A 166 -3.02 -4.77 1.91
CA ASP A 166 -3.59 -4.86 0.57
C ASP A 166 -2.65 -4.29 -0.48
N VAL A 167 -2.02 -3.14 -0.20
CA VAL A 167 -1.08 -2.50 -1.13
C VAL A 167 0.15 -3.37 -1.43
N LEU A 168 0.63 -4.13 -0.45
CA LEU A 168 1.74 -5.07 -0.67
C LEU A 168 1.26 -6.30 -1.43
N ALA A 169 0.07 -6.82 -1.11
CA ALA A 169 -0.53 -7.93 -1.83
C ALA A 169 -0.72 -7.58 -3.31
N GLU A 170 -1.24 -6.39 -3.60
CA GLU A 170 -1.39 -5.85 -4.95
C GLU A 170 -0.05 -5.78 -5.68
N LEU A 171 1.00 -5.23 -5.05
CA LEU A 171 2.33 -5.17 -5.64
C LEU A 171 2.87 -6.55 -6.01
N LEU A 172 2.71 -7.55 -5.14
CA LEU A 172 3.15 -8.92 -5.39
C LEU A 172 2.32 -9.57 -6.51
N ILE A 173 1.02 -9.32 -6.57
CA ILE A 173 0.15 -9.81 -7.65
C ILE A 173 0.60 -9.22 -8.99
N VAL A 174 0.83 -7.92 -9.08
CA VAL A 174 1.26 -7.27 -10.33
C VAL A 174 2.65 -7.75 -10.76
N LEU A 175 3.59 -7.88 -9.81
CA LEU A 175 4.92 -8.42 -10.09
C LEU A 175 4.87 -9.86 -10.59
N THR A 176 4.09 -10.73 -9.94
CA THR A 176 3.99 -12.15 -10.34
C THR A 176 3.28 -12.30 -11.68
N ALA A 177 2.21 -11.54 -11.93
CA ALA A 177 1.54 -11.49 -13.22
C ALA A 177 2.49 -11.03 -14.34
N TRP A 178 3.27 -9.97 -14.10
CA TRP A 178 4.26 -9.50 -15.07
C TRP A 178 5.30 -10.58 -15.39
N ARG A 179 5.84 -11.26 -14.37
CA ARG A 179 6.83 -12.33 -14.58
C ARG A 179 6.25 -13.53 -15.30
N ALA A 180 5.03 -13.94 -14.97
CA ALA A 180 4.34 -15.03 -15.65
C ALA A 180 4.13 -14.71 -17.14
N MET A 181 3.63 -13.51 -17.46
CA MET A 181 3.45 -13.07 -18.85
C MET A 181 4.79 -12.96 -19.59
N ALA A 182 5.84 -12.48 -18.92
CA ALA A 182 7.17 -12.39 -19.51
C ALA A 182 7.78 -13.77 -19.84
N CYS A 183 7.60 -14.78 -18.97
CA CYS A 183 8.02 -16.16 -19.29
C CYS A 183 7.21 -16.73 -20.47
N ILE A 184 5.89 -16.54 -20.50
CA ILE A 184 5.04 -17.05 -21.60
C ILE A 184 5.43 -16.42 -22.94
N ALA A 185 5.70 -15.11 -22.96
CA ALA A 185 6.07 -14.41 -24.18
C ALA A 185 7.50 -14.71 -24.66
N ARG A 186 8.36 -15.30 -23.81
CA ARG A 186 9.76 -15.61 -24.11
C ARG A 186 10.17 -16.97 -23.50
N PRO A 187 9.66 -18.09 -24.04
CA PRO A 187 9.88 -19.42 -23.47
C PRO A 187 11.36 -19.83 -23.44
N GLU A 188 12.20 -19.26 -24.31
CA GLU A 188 13.64 -19.56 -24.42
C GLU A 188 14.50 -19.05 -23.23
N ARG A 189 13.91 -18.29 -22.28
CA ARG A 189 14.63 -17.62 -21.17
C ARG A 189 14.20 -18.08 -19.78
N CYS A 190 13.25 -19.02 -19.71
CA CYS A 190 12.87 -19.77 -18.53
C CYS A 190 13.23 -21.25 -18.84
#